data_AF-A0A963FXH3-F1
#
_entry.id   AF-A0A963FXH3-F1
#
_cell.length_a   1.000
_cell.length_b   1.000
_cell.length_c   1.000
_cell.angle_alpha   90.00
_cell.angle_beta   90.00
_cell.angle_gamma   90.00
#
_symmetry.space_group_name_H-M   'P 1'
#
loop_
_entity.id
_entity.type
_entity.pdbx_description
1 polymer ?
#
loop_
_entity_poly.entity_id
_entity_poly.type
_entity_poly.pdbx_seq_one_letter_code
_entity_poly.pdbx_strand_id
1 'polypeptide(L)'
;MMRKLLLLLLAAVLGACAVIERPPPIPVRPLDVRADCSYRDETGGSGTLRLDVAAARVRTLEAWVDFPRHGACRFALKDFRQTKEMPSIELVQPNGSCIVRMWEQGSRVTVAFQQCEKMCTGSAYDQLLPLIYDRRDGTCA
;
A
#
# COMPACT_ATOMS: atom_id res chain seq x y z
N MET A 1 -49.37 26.17 35.80
CA MET A 1 -49.40 25.06 34.82
C MET A 1 -48.15 25.14 33.93
N MET A 2 -46.94 24.91 34.45
CA MET A 2 -45.69 25.19 33.73
C MET A 2 -44.63 24.12 34.01
N ARG A 3 -45.01 22.84 33.82
CA ARG A 3 -44.18 21.66 34.12
C ARG A 3 -44.32 20.57 33.05
N LYS A 4 -44.40 20.97 31.77
CA LYS A 4 -44.46 20.04 30.64
C LYS A 4 -43.49 20.37 29.49
N LEU A 5 -42.66 21.40 29.62
CA LEU A 5 -41.81 21.88 28.52
C LEU A 5 -40.32 21.49 28.62
N LEU A 6 -39.98 20.44 29.38
CA LEU A 6 -38.58 20.04 29.61
C LEU A 6 -38.30 18.56 29.31
N LEU A 7 -39.10 17.92 28.46
CA LEU A 7 -38.96 16.49 28.15
C LEU A 7 -38.76 16.19 26.65
N LEU A 8 -38.64 17.22 25.80
CA LEU A 8 -38.50 17.03 24.35
C LEU A 8 -37.06 17.18 23.81
N LEU A 9 -36.06 17.33 24.67
CA LEU A 9 -34.66 17.58 24.25
C LEU A 9 -33.67 16.43 24.47
N LEU A 10 -34.10 15.24 24.94
CA LEU A 10 -33.18 14.13 25.26
C LEU A 10 -33.22 12.91 24.34
N ALA A 11 -34.05 12.89 23.29
CA ALA A 11 -34.22 11.68 22.45
C ALA A 11 -33.45 11.70 21.10
N ALA A 12 -32.52 12.64 20.89
CA ALA A 12 -31.87 12.81 19.58
C ALA A 12 -30.37 12.43 19.55
N VAL A 13 -29.84 11.69 20.54
CA VAL A 13 -28.39 11.40 20.64
C VAL A 13 -28.04 9.91 20.51
N LEU A 14 -29.02 9.01 20.37
CA LEU A 14 -28.78 7.56 20.31
C LEU A 14 -29.13 7.03 18.93
N GLY A 15 -28.22 7.12 17.95
CA GLY A 15 -28.51 6.54 16.64
C GLY A 15 -27.39 6.55 15.59
N ALA A 16 -26.23 7.12 15.85
CA ALA A 16 -25.10 7.00 14.93
C ALA A 16 -24.27 5.75 15.25
N CYS A 17 -24.86 4.57 15.10
CA CYS A 17 -24.04 3.39 14.81
C CYS A 17 -23.46 3.65 13.42
N ALA A 18 -22.22 4.14 13.35
CA ALA A 18 -21.47 4.14 12.11
C ALA A 18 -21.49 2.71 11.56
N VAL A 19 -22.19 2.49 10.46
CA VAL A 19 -22.12 1.23 9.72
C VAL A 19 -20.66 1.13 9.30
N ILE A 20 -19.89 0.28 9.98
CA ILE A 20 -18.53 -0.06 9.57
C ILE A 20 -18.73 -0.84 8.27
N GLU A 21 -18.76 -0.13 7.14
CA GLU A 21 -18.74 -0.73 5.82
C GLU A 21 -17.43 -1.51 5.73
N ARG A 22 -17.55 -2.85 5.75
CA ARG A 22 -16.38 -3.71 5.53
C ARG A 22 -15.88 -3.41 4.12
N PRO A 23 -14.57 -3.17 3.94
CA PRO A 23 -14.00 -3.05 2.61
C PRO A 23 -14.42 -4.26 1.77
N PRO A 24 -14.85 -4.06 0.51
CA PRO A 24 -15.17 -5.17 -0.36
C PRO A 24 -13.95 -6.10 -0.48
N PRO A 25 -14.17 -7.42 -0.63
CA PRO A 25 -13.07 -8.36 -0.77
C PRO A 25 -12.19 -8.00 -1.98
N ILE A 26 -10.90 -8.32 -1.88
CA ILE A 26 -9.96 -8.15 -2.99
C ILE A 26 -10.48 -8.94 -4.20
N PRO A 27 -10.57 -8.32 -5.39
CA PRO A 27 -10.97 -9.03 -6.60
C PRO A 27 -10.09 -10.26 -6.82
N VAL A 28 -10.71 -11.44 -6.91
CA VAL A 28 -9.97 -12.69 -7.19
C VAL A 28 -9.78 -12.83 -8.69
N ARG A 29 -8.91 -11.98 -9.24
CA ARG A 29 -8.47 -12.04 -10.63
C ARG A 29 -6.95 -11.80 -10.71
N PRO A 30 -6.28 -12.32 -11.74
CA PRO A 30 -4.86 -12.05 -11.94
C PRO A 30 -4.59 -10.55 -12.02
N LEU A 31 -3.58 -10.08 -11.29
CA LEU A 31 -3.11 -8.70 -11.39
C LEU A 31 -2.44 -8.50 -12.76
N ASP A 32 -2.85 -7.43 -13.44
CA ASP A 32 -2.22 -6.95 -14.68
C ASP A 32 -2.00 -5.44 -14.56
N VAL A 33 -0.73 -5.05 -14.46
CA VAL A 33 -0.33 -3.66 -14.23
C VAL A 33 1.04 -3.38 -14.83
N ARG A 34 1.19 -2.19 -15.40
CA ARG A 34 2.48 -1.59 -15.74
C ARG A 34 2.54 -0.19 -15.16
N ALA A 35 3.59 0.10 -14.41
CA ALA A 35 3.84 1.40 -13.82
C ALA A 35 5.30 1.80 -14.04
N ASP A 36 5.52 3.09 -14.28
CA ASP A 36 6.83 3.73 -14.27
C ASP A 36 6.61 5.17 -13.77
N CYS A 37 6.85 5.39 -12.48
CA CYS A 37 6.55 6.67 -11.85
C CYS A 37 7.61 7.07 -10.84
N SER A 38 7.65 8.37 -10.56
CA SER A 38 8.44 8.98 -9.50
C SER A 38 7.61 9.98 -8.71
N TYR A 39 7.98 10.21 -7.46
CA TYR A 39 7.33 11.20 -6.60
C TYR A 39 8.35 11.91 -5.72
N ARG A 40 7.93 13.06 -5.21
CA ARG A 40 8.58 13.79 -4.12
C ARG A 40 7.49 14.33 -3.21
N ASP A 41 7.62 14.08 -1.91
CA ASP A 41 6.70 14.57 -0.90
C ASP A 41 7.17 15.91 -0.28
N GLU A 42 6.29 16.51 0.52
CA GLU A 42 6.54 17.78 1.21
C GLU A 42 7.65 17.70 2.28
N THR A 43 8.02 16.50 2.74
CA THR A 43 9.12 16.29 3.69
C THR A 43 10.48 16.21 2.98
N GLY A 44 10.47 16.22 1.65
CA GLY A 44 11.64 16.05 0.80
C GLY A 44 11.96 14.58 0.49
N GLY A 45 11.17 13.64 1.03
CA GLY A 45 11.19 12.24 0.64
C GLY A 45 10.90 12.09 -0.85
N SER A 46 11.48 11.07 -1.46
CA SER A 46 11.25 10.82 -2.88
C SER A 46 11.35 9.34 -3.19
N GLY A 47 10.72 8.92 -4.27
CA GLY A 47 10.81 7.54 -4.68
C GLY A 47 10.54 7.34 -6.15
N THR A 48 10.89 6.15 -6.62
CA THR A 48 10.62 5.66 -7.96
C THR A 48 10.05 4.25 -7.88
N LEU A 49 9.14 3.94 -8.80
CA LEU A 49 8.57 2.60 -8.96
C LEU A 49 8.48 2.26 -10.44
N ARG A 50 9.16 1.19 -10.84
CA ARG A 50 8.96 0.51 -12.10
C ARG A 50 8.42 -0.89 -11.83
N LEU A 51 7.19 -1.13 -12.29
CA LEU A 51 6.45 -2.37 -12.05
C LEU A 51 5.91 -2.89 -13.38
N ASP A 52 6.09 -4.18 -13.63
CA ASP A 52 5.40 -4.89 -14.70
C ASP A 52 4.93 -6.25 -14.16
N VAL A 53 3.62 -6.43 -14.13
CA VAL A 53 2.95 -7.68 -13.78
C VAL A 53 2.00 -8.03 -14.91
N ALA A 54 2.10 -9.24 -15.43
CA ALA A 54 1.18 -9.76 -16.43
C ALA A 54 0.64 -11.12 -15.99
N ALA A 55 -0.68 -11.29 -16.03
CA ALA A 55 -1.35 -12.51 -15.58
C ALA A 55 -0.86 -13.00 -14.20
N ALA A 56 -0.79 -12.08 -13.23
CA ALA A 56 -0.25 -12.30 -11.88
C ALA A 56 1.25 -12.67 -11.79
N ARG A 57 1.99 -12.70 -12.90
CA ARG A 57 3.43 -12.94 -12.90
C ARG A 57 4.21 -11.64 -12.87
N VAL A 58 5.08 -11.47 -11.88
CA VAL A 58 5.96 -10.29 -11.80
C VAL A 58 7.10 -10.44 -12.81
N ARG A 59 7.15 -9.52 -13.78
CA ARG A 59 8.20 -9.43 -14.80
C ARG A 59 9.26 -8.40 -14.44
N THR A 60 8.83 -7.29 -13.81
CA THR A 60 9.71 -6.23 -13.32
C THR A 60 9.22 -5.74 -11.97
N LEU A 61 10.15 -5.58 -11.04
CA LEU A 61 9.99 -4.81 -9.82
C LEU A 61 11.31 -4.07 -9.59
N GLU A 62 11.29 -2.75 -9.67
CA GLU A 62 12.36 -1.87 -9.24
C GLU A 62 11.72 -0.73 -8.45
N ALA A 63 12.00 -0.67 -7.15
CA ALA A 63 11.53 0.39 -6.29
C ALA A 63 12.70 0.98 -5.50
N TRP A 64 12.77 2.30 -5.46
CA TRP A 64 13.71 3.04 -4.62
C TRP A 64 12.94 4.10 -3.86
N VAL A 65 13.18 4.18 -2.56
CA VAL A 65 12.57 5.20 -1.69
C VAL A 65 13.67 5.82 -0.87
N ASP A 66 13.77 7.14 -0.90
CA ASP A 66 14.76 7.95 -0.20
C ASP A 66 14.06 8.83 0.83
N PHE A 67 14.60 8.78 2.04
CA PHE A 67 14.13 9.54 3.18
C PHE A 67 15.27 10.44 3.65
N PRO A 68 15.21 11.77 3.42
CA PRO A 68 16.25 12.69 3.81
C PRO A 68 16.66 12.51 5.28
N ARG A 69 17.96 12.37 5.52
CA ARG A 69 18.58 12.10 6.84
C ARG A 69 18.31 10.72 7.45
N HIS A 70 17.43 9.91 6.88
CA HIS A 70 17.09 8.58 7.42
C HIS A 70 17.68 7.43 6.59
N GLY A 71 17.94 7.65 5.30
CA GLY A 71 18.54 6.66 4.40
C GLY A 71 17.62 6.33 3.23
N ALA A 72 17.80 5.15 2.64
CA ALA A 72 16.98 4.72 1.52
C ALA A 72 16.69 3.21 1.55
N CYS A 73 15.57 2.81 0.96
CA CYS A 73 15.18 1.43 0.71
C CYS A 73 15.25 1.11 -0.78
N ARG A 74 15.75 -0.08 -1.13
CA ARG A 74 15.85 -0.55 -2.53
C ARG A 74 15.27 -1.96 -2.67
N PHE A 75 14.45 -2.15 -3.68
CA PHE A 75 13.84 -3.43 -4.00
C PHE A 75 14.02 -3.72 -5.48
N ALA A 76 14.60 -4.87 -5.82
CA ALA A 76 14.70 -5.33 -7.19
C ALA A 76 14.22 -6.77 -7.30
N LEU A 77 13.49 -7.11 -8.38
CA LEU A 77 12.91 -8.45 -8.56
C LEU A 77 13.95 -9.58 -8.42
N LYS A 78 15.20 -9.34 -8.82
CA LYS A 78 16.31 -10.30 -8.71
C LYS A 78 16.58 -10.76 -7.27
N ASP A 79 16.20 -9.97 -6.27
CA ASP A 79 16.42 -10.25 -4.85
C ASP A 79 15.29 -11.11 -4.26
N PHE A 80 14.25 -11.41 -5.04
CA PHE A 80 13.06 -12.09 -4.59
C PHE A 80 12.68 -13.30 -5.45
N ARG A 81 11.88 -14.20 -4.86
CA ARG A 81 11.19 -15.28 -5.54
C ARG A 81 9.70 -15.11 -5.36
N GLN A 82 8.95 -15.20 -6.45
CA GLN A 82 7.49 -15.19 -6.36
C GLN A 82 6.99 -16.54 -5.83
N THR A 83 6.30 -16.51 -4.69
CA THR A 83 5.75 -17.69 -3.99
C THR A 83 4.24 -17.81 -4.14
N LYS A 84 3.55 -16.72 -4.47
CA LYS A 84 2.10 -16.67 -4.62
C LYS A 84 1.69 -15.73 -5.75
N GLU A 85 0.64 -16.11 -6.48
CA GLU A 85 0.05 -15.32 -7.57
C GLU A 85 -1.30 -14.70 -7.20
N MET A 86 -2.11 -15.38 -6.37
CA MET A 86 -3.47 -14.94 -5.99
C MET A 86 -3.84 -15.34 -4.56
N PRO A 87 -4.75 -14.61 -3.88
CA PRO A 87 -5.47 -13.40 -4.35
C PRO A 87 -4.60 -12.13 -4.34
N SER A 88 -3.42 -12.21 -3.73
CA SER A 88 -2.36 -11.22 -3.84
C SER A 88 -1.08 -11.92 -4.26
N ILE A 89 -0.26 -11.19 -5.00
CA ILE A 89 1.09 -11.64 -5.33
C ILE A 89 1.94 -11.56 -4.07
N GLU A 90 2.79 -12.56 -3.88
CA GLU A 90 3.81 -12.55 -2.83
C GLU A 90 5.18 -12.85 -3.42
N LEU A 91 6.13 -11.97 -3.11
CA LEU A 91 7.55 -12.12 -3.40
C LEU A 91 8.29 -12.25 -2.08
N VAL A 92 9.07 -13.33 -1.91
CA VAL A 92 9.83 -13.63 -0.69
C VAL A 92 11.32 -13.56 -1.00
N GLN A 93 12.07 -12.91 -0.12
CA GLN A 93 13.53 -12.89 -0.17
C GLN A 93 14.07 -14.29 0.21
N PRO A 94 14.81 -15.00 -0.66
CA PRO A 94 15.20 -16.39 -0.40
C PRO A 94 16.01 -16.62 0.89
N ASN A 95 16.87 -15.66 1.25
CA ASN A 95 17.78 -15.75 2.41
C ASN A 95 17.49 -14.67 3.45
N GLY A 96 16.24 -14.21 3.53
CA GLY A 96 15.85 -13.15 4.44
C GLY A 96 14.37 -13.22 4.83
N SER A 97 13.92 -12.21 5.55
CA SER A 97 12.55 -12.09 6.03
C SER A 97 11.68 -11.18 5.16
N CYS A 98 12.26 -10.49 4.17
CA CYS A 98 11.54 -9.49 3.42
C CYS A 98 10.49 -10.13 2.51
N ILE A 99 9.25 -9.68 2.68
CA ILE A 99 8.10 -10.07 1.88
C ILE A 99 7.55 -8.82 1.19
N VAL A 100 7.43 -8.87 -0.14
CA VAL A 100 6.74 -7.85 -0.93
C VAL A 100 5.40 -8.42 -1.38
N ARG A 101 4.31 -7.70 -1.10
CA ARG A 101 2.96 -8.08 -1.54
C ARG A 101 2.39 -7.07 -2.49
N MET A 102 1.67 -7.55 -3.49
CA MET A 102 1.01 -6.72 -4.49
C MET A 102 -0.45 -7.13 -4.66
N TRP A 103 -1.36 -6.16 -4.63
CA TRP A 103 -2.78 -6.39 -4.86
C TRP A 103 -3.45 -5.15 -5.44
N GLU A 104 -4.63 -5.36 -6.02
CA GLU A 104 -5.49 -4.28 -6.46
C GLU A 104 -6.38 -3.79 -5.31
N GLN A 105 -6.50 -2.47 -5.20
CA GLN A 105 -7.43 -1.78 -4.31
C GLN A 105 -8.22 -0.77 -5.12
N GLY A 106 -9.35 -1.21 -5.68
CA GLY A 106 -10.15 -0.39 -6.60
C GLY A 106 -9.40 -0.07 -7.89
N SER A 107 -9.18 1.21 -8.20
CA SER A 107 -8.38 1.66 -9.35
C SER A 107 -6.88 1.69 -9.07
N ARG A 108 -6.45 1.39 -7.85
CA ARG A 108 -5.06 1.50 -7.42
C ARG A 108 -4.42 0.13 -7.27
N VAL A 109 -3.10 0.09 -7.37
CA VAL A 109 -2.27 -1.06 -7.01
C VAL A 109 -1.42 -0.67 -5.81
N THR A 110 -1.38 -1.54 -4.81
CA THR A 110 -0.53 -1.36 -3.64
C THR A 110 0.63 -2.32 -3.71
N VAL A 111 1.84 -1.82 -3.47
CA VAL A 111 3.07 -2.60 -3.27
C VAL A 111 3.50 -2.39 -1.82
N ALA A 112 3.30 -3.41 -0.98
CA ALA A 112 3.62 -3.34 0.43
C ALA A 112 4.85 -4.17 0.78
N PHE A 113 5.61 -3.67 1.76
CA PHE A 113 6.86 -4.26 2.22
C PHE A 113 6.71 -4.69 3.68
N GLN A 114 7.08 -5.93 3.99
CA GLN A 114 7.01 -6.47 5.34
C GLN A 114 8.35 -7.10 5.72
N GLN A 115 8.88 -6.75 6.89
CA GLN A 115 10.13 -7.31 7.44
C GLN A 115 11.33 -7.12 6.49
N CYS A 116 11.42 -5.91 5.92
CA CYS A 116 12.38 -5.54 4.88
C CYS A 116 13.48 -4.61 5.40
N GLU A 117 13.79 -4.64 6.69
CA GLU A 117 14.80 -3.82 7.35
C GLU A 117 16.15 -3.92 6.61
N LYS A 118 16.53 -5.12 6.18
CA LYS A 118 17.79 -5.40 5.45
C LYS A 118 17.83 -4.86 4.02
N MET A 119 16.70 -4.42 3.48
CA MET A 119 16.61 -3.76 2.16
C MET A 119 16.80 -2.24 2.25
N CYS A 120 16.97 -1.72 3.47
CA CYS A 120 17.06 -0.31 3.79
C CYS A 120 18.40 0.04 4.44
N THR A 121 18.82 1.30 4.32
CA THR A 121 19.96 1.86 5.04
C THR A 121 19.50 2.80 6.15
N GLY A 122 20.34 2.97 7.17
CA GLY A 122 20.03 3.88 8.29
C GLY A 122 18.73 3.49 9.01
N SER A 123 17.88 4.49 9.27
CA SER A 123 16.56 4.32 9.86
C SER A 123 15.42 4.40 8.82
N ALA A 124 15.72 4.21 7.53
CA ALA A 124 14.75 4.39 6.46
C ALA A 124 13.54 3.44 6.56
N TYR A 125 13.74 2.24 7.09
CA TYR A 125 12.65 1.27 7.24
C TYR A 125 11.53 1.79 8.16
N ASP A 126 11.86 2.56 9.18
CA ASP A 126 10.87 3.13 10.11
C ASP A 126 9.91 4.13 9.43
N GLN A 127 10.27 4.60 8.24
CA GLN A 127 9.49 5.55 7.43
C GLN A 127 8.80 4.87 6.24
N LEU A 128 9.10 3.59 5.99
CA LEU A 128 8.68 2.91 4.77
C LEU A 128 7.18 2.60 4.80
N LEU A 129 6.44 3.28 3.94
CA LEU A 129 5.03 3.00 3.66
C LEU A 129 4.86 2.16 2.39
N PRO A 130 3.70 1.51 2.20
CA PRO A 130 3.37 0.89 0.92
C PRO A 130 3.39 1.93 -0.20
N LEU A 131 3.96 1.56 -1.35
CA LEU A 131 3.86 2.38 -2.56
C LEU A 131 2.49 2.13 -3.20
N ILE A 132 1.81 3.22 -3.55
CA ILE A 132 0.50 3.16 -4.18
C ILE A 132 0.60 3.78 -5.57
N TYR A 133 0.02 3.11 -6.54
CA TYR A 133 0.00 3.53 -7.94
C TYR A 133 -1.44 3.60 -8.43
N ASP A 134 -1.83 4.69 -9.09
CA ASP A 134 -3.14 4.78 -9.74
C ASP A 134 -3.07 4.27 -11.18
N ARG A 135 -3.88 3.27 -11.50
CA ARG A 135 -3.92 2.63 -12.82
C ARG A 135 -4.52 3.54 -13.89
N ARG A 136 -5.22 4.61 -13.51
CA ARG A 136 -5.92 5.50 -14.45
C ARG A 136 -4.97 6.45 -15.15
N ASP A 137 -4.02 7.03 -14.42
CA ASP A 137 -3.13 8.09 -14.92
C ASP A 137 -1.65 7.72 -14.85
N GLY A 138 -1.30 6.60 -14.21
CA GLY A 138 0.07 6.13 -14.16
C GLY A 138 0.91 6.76 -13.06
N THR A 139 0.31 7.53 -12.15
CA THR A 139 1.04 8.29 -11.13
C THR A 139 1.31 7.47 -9.87
N CYS A 140 2.43 7.78 -9.21
CA CYS A 140 2.73 7.35 -7.84
C CYS A 140 1.92 8.26 -6.90
N ALA A 141 1.17 7.67 -5.97
CA ALA A 141 0.31 8.37 -5.01
C ALA A 141 0.95 8.45 -3.63
#